data_AF-A0A528TF27-F1
#
_entry.id   AF-A0A528TF27-F1
#
_cell.length_a   1.000
_cell.length_b   1.000
_cell.length_c   1.000
_cell.angle_alpha   90.00
_cell.angle_beta   90.00
_cell.angle_gamma   90.00
#
_symmetry.space_group_name_H-M   'P 1'
#
loop_
_entity.id
_entity.type
_entity.pdbx_description
1 polymer ?
#
loop_
_entity_poly.entity_id
_entity_poly.type
_entity_poly.pdbx_seq_one_letter_code
_entity_poly.pdbx_strand_id
1 'polypeptide(L)' 'GPNRITLYRRAILDYWAENEETLGDIVTHVLIHEIGHHFGLSDDDMERIEEAAEQAAAG' A
#
# COMPACT_ATOMS: atom_id res chain seq x y z
N GLY A 1 -22.61 1.78 3.85
CA GLY A 1 -22.34 1.10 2.56
C GLY A 1 -21.01 0.39 2.66
N PRO A 2 -20.64 -0.50 1.72
CA PRO A 2 -19.33 -1.16 1.77
C PRO A 2 -18.20 -0.12 1.69
N ASN A 3 -17.15 -0.32 2.48
CA ASN A 3 -15.92 0.46 2.35
C ASN A 3 -15.31 0.18 0.97
N ARG A 4 -15.02 1.25 0.22
CA ARG A 4 -14.46 1.17 -1.13
C ARG A 4 -13.19 2.02 -1.19
N ILE A 5 -12.11 1.42 -1.67
CA ILE A 5 -10.86 2.12 -1.99
C ILE A 5 -10.78 2.20 -3.52
N THR A 6 -10.45 3.38 -4.04
CA THR A 6 -10.32 3.61 -5.49
C THR A 6 -8.86 3.86 -5.82
N LEU A 7 -8.29 3.02 -6.69
CA LEU A 7 -6.93 3.17 -7.18
C LEU A 7 -6.92 3.81 -8.56
N TYR A 8 -6.16 4.90 -8.71
CA TYR A 8 -6.01 5.58 -9.99
C TYR A 8 -4.89 4.93 -10.80
N ARG A 9 -5.27 4.01 -11.71
CA ARG A 9 -4.34 3.27 -12.57
C ARG A 9 -3.27 4.14 -13.20
N ARG A 10 -3.64 5.31 -13.75
CA ARG A 10 -2.68 6.17 -14.45
C ARG A 10 -1.62 6.72 -13.50
N ALA A 11 -2.03 7.25 -12.35
CA ALA A 11 -1.11 7.78 -11.34
C ALA A 11 -0.15 6.71 -10.81
N ILE A 12 -0.67 5.52 -10.52
CA ILE A 12 0.14 4.39 -10.03
C ILE A 12 1.18 3.97 -11.08
N LEU A 13 0.78 3.90 -12.35
CA LEU A 13 1.69 3.51 -13.43
C LEU A 13 2.71 4.59 -13.79
N ASP A 14 2.32 5.86 -13.69
CA ASP A 14 3.24 6.98 -13.91
C ASP A 14 4.32 7.00 -12.82
N TYR A 15 3.93 6.84 -11.55
CA TYR A 15 4.90 6.67 -10.45
C TYR A 15 5.78 5.44 -10.67
N TRP A 16 5.17 4.28 -10.96
CA TRP A 16 5.93 3.03 -11.16
C TRP A 16 6.95 3.13 -12.31
N ALA A 17 6.61 3.81 -13.41
CA ALA A 17 7.52 3.98 -14.54
C ALA A 17 8.77 4.80 -14.21
N GLU A 18 8.76 5.56 -13.12
CA GLU A 18 9.84 6.46 -12.68
C GLU A 18 10.65 5.91 -11.49
N ASN A 19 10.26 4.77 -10.90
CA ASN A 19 10.85 4.21 -9.68
C ASN A 19 11.28 2.74 -9.86
N GLU A 20 12.13 2.24 -8.96
CA GLU A 20 12.66 0.86 -9.01
C GLU A 20 11.83 -0.14 -8.19
N GLU A 21 10.78 0.33 -7.49
CA GLU A 21 9.86 -0.49 -6.71
C GLU A 21 8.99 -1.38 -7.60
N THR A 22 8.52 -2.52 -7.08
CA THR A 22 7.57 -3.33 -7.85
C THR A 22 6.18 -2.69 -7.81
N LEU A 23 5.37 -2.94 -8.85
CA LEU A 23 3.97 -2.50 -8.86
C LEU A 23 3.18 -3.05 -7.66
N GLY A 24 3.56 -4.24 -7.16
CA GLY A 24 2.96 -4.85 -5.98
C GLY A 24 3.24 -4.07 -4.71
N ASP A 25 4.47 -3.59 -4.53
CA ASP A 25 4.89 -2.82 -3.35
C ASP A 25 4.13 -1.50 -3.29
N ILE A 26 4.04 -0.78 -4.42
CA ILE A 26 3.30 0.49 -4.52
C ILE A 26 1.83 0.30 -4.16
N VAL A 27 1.19 -0.75 -4.68
CA VAL A 27 -0.23 -1.03 -4.39
C VAL A 27 -0.42 -1.42 -2.92
N THR A 28 0.50 -2.22 -2.37
CA THR A 28 0.45 -2.68 -0.98
C THR A 28 0.59 -1.52 -0.01
N HIS A 29 1.59 -0.66 -0.22
CA HIS A 29 1.84 0.55 0.55
C HIS A 29 0.62 1.49 0.55
N VAL A 30 0.07 1.81 -0.63
CA VAL A 30 -1.12 2.69 -0.73
C VAL A 30 -2.33 2.08 -0.02
N LEU A 31 -2.57 0.78 -0.15
CA LEU A 31 -3.70 0.14 0.52
C LEU A 31 -3.55 0.15 2.04
N ILE A 32 -2.36 -0.13 2.55
CA ILE A 32 -2.09 -0.13 3.99
C ILE A 32 -2.25 1.29 4.55
N HIS A 33 -1.76 2.31 3.86
CA HIS A 33 -1.92 3.72 4.27
C HIS A 33 -3.40 4.16 4.31
N GLU A 34 -4.15 3.89 3.24
CA GLU A 34 -5.56 4.30 3.14
C GLU A 34 -6.44 3.58 4.18
N ILE A 35 -6.18 2.29 4.41
CA ILE A 35 -6.87 1.51 5.45
C ILE A 35 -6.44 1.98 6.83
N GLY A 36 -5.14 2.15 7.06
CA GLY A 36 -4.58 2.54 8.34
C GLY A 36 -5.12 3.87 8.82
N HIS A 37 -5.13 4.89 7.96
CA HIS A 37 -5.76 6.17 8.28
C HIS A 37 -7.27 6.06 8.52
N HIS A 38 -7.98 5.21 7.77
CA HIS A 38 -9.40 4.97 7.99
C HIS A 38 -9.70 4.37 9.38
N PHE A 39 -8.80 3.53 9.90
CA PHE A 39 -8.94 2.87 11.20
C PHE A 39 -8.21 3.57 12.35
N GLY A 40 -7.47 4.66 12.07
CA GLY A 40 -6.72 5.41 13.08
C GLY A 40 -5.43 4.74 13.54
N LEU A 41 -4.81 3.94 12.67
CA LEU A 41 -3.48 3.37 12.89
C LEU A 41 -2.42 4.47 12.86
N SER A 42 -1.37 4.32 13.66
CA SER A 42 -0.19 5.17 13.56
C SER A 42 0.70 4.75 12.40
N ASP A 43 1.64 5.62 12.00
CA ASP A 43 2.65 5.28 11.00
C ASP A 43 3.44 4.03 11.43
N ASP A 44 3.83 3.92 12.71
CA ASP A 44 4.50 2.74 13.27
C ASP A 44 3.66 1.44 13.23
N ASP A 45 2.32 1.54 13.22
CA ASP A 45 1.44 0.38 13.05
C ASP A 45 1.43 -0.05 11.59
N MET A 46 1.38 0.92 10.67
CA MET A 46 1.36 0.69 9.22
C MET A 46 2.68 0.12 8.72
N GLU A 47 3.82 0.65 9.19
CA GLU A 47 5.16 0.14 8.87
C GLU A 47 5.30 -1.34 9.26
N ARG A 48 4.84 -1.72 10.46
CA ARG A 48 4.83 -3.14 10.88
C ARG A 48 3.95 -4.04 10.01
N ILE A 49 2.85 -3.51 9.49
CA ILE A 49 1.96 -4.27 8.58
C ILE A 49 2.62 -4.40 7.20
N GLU A 50 3.30 -3.37 6.72
CA GLU A 50 4.09 -3.40 5.48
C GLU A 50 5.20 -4.45 5.57
N GLU A 51 6.01 -4.41 6.64
CA GLU A 51 7.06 -5.41 6.89
C GLU A 51 6.50 -6.85 6.94
N ALA A 52 5.36 -7.04 7.61
CA ALA A 52 4.71 -8.36 7.69
C ALA A 52 4.22 -8.84 6.31
N ALA A 53 3.72 -7.93 5.46
CA ALA A 53 3.28 -8.25 4.11
C ALA A 53 4.46 -8.63 3.21
N GLU A 54 5.59 -7.92 3.30
CA GLU A 54 6.82 -8.25 2.59
C GLU A 54 7.36 -9.63 2.99
N GLN A 55 7.41 -9.92 4.29
CA GLN A 55 7.83 -11.23 4.79
C GLN A 55 6.93 -12.36 4.29
N ALA A 56 5.61 -12.12 4.22
CA ALA A 56 4.66 -13.09 3.69
C ALA A 56 4.82 -13.34 2.18
N ALA A 57 5.27 -12.33 1.42
CA ALA A 57 5.54 -12.46 -0.02
C ALA A 57 6.90 -13.12 -0.33
N ALA A 58 7.85 -13.09 0.61
CA ALA A 58 9.18 -13.65 0.47
C ALA A 58 9.28 -15.15 0.84
N GLY A 59 8.27 -15.72 1.49
CA GLY A 59 8.19 -17.14 1.89
C GLY A 59 7.40 -18.01 0.93
#